data_AF-A0A929HKL2-F1
#
_entry.id   AF-A0A929HKL2-F1
#
_cell.length_a   1.000
_cell.length_b   1.000
_cell.length_c   1.000
_cell.angle_alpha   90.00
_cell.angle_beta   90.00
_cell.angle_gamma   90.00
#
_symmetry.space_group_name_H-M   'P 1'
#
loop_
_entity.id
_entity.type
_entity.pdbx_description
1 polymer ?
#
loop_
_entity_poly.entity_id
_entity_poly.type
_entity_poly.pdbx_seq_one_letter_code
_entity_poly.pdbx_strand_id
1 'polypeptide(L)' 'MPSTNDNLGVTALAVAFFPATDYNAANQMTLFDDRVMNSDNNENHTTITDTCGTTIYTWDARNRLIGIDGYT' A
#
# COMPACT_ATOMS: atom_id res chain seq x y z
N MET A 1 11.76 -20.10 1.08
CA MET A 1 11.87 -19.81 2.52
C MET A 1 11.88 -18.30 2.65
N PRO A 2 10.99 -17.64 3.41
CA PRO A 2 11.13 -16.22 3.61
C PRO A 2 12.29 -15.98 4.58
N SER A 3 13.22 -15.11 4.19
CA SER A 3 14.38 -14.72 4.97
C SER A 3 13.96 -14.05 6.28
N THR A 4 14.65 -14.40 7.35
CA THR A 4 14.54 -13.83 8.69
C THR A 4 14.92 -12.36 8.68
N ASN A 5 14.04 -11.48 9.17
CA ASN A 5 14.38 -10.09 9.41
C ASN A 5 15.16 -10.01 10.74
N ASP A 6 16.43 -9.59 10.64
CA ASP A 6 17.38 -9.54 11.73
C ASP A 6 16.92 -8.63 12.88
N ASN A 7 16.98 -9.18 14.09
CA ASN A 7 16.79 -8.47 15.35
C ASN A 7 18.07 -7.68 15.67
N LEU A 8 18.17 -6.43 15.20
CA LEU A 8 19.32 -5.56 15.47
C LEU A 8 19.10 -4.76 16.77
N GLY A 9 19.69 -5.25 17.85
CA GLY A 9 19.88 -4.48 19.07
C GLY A 9 20.81 -3.29 18.83
N VAL A 10 20.24 -2.11 18.64
CA VAL A 10 20.96 -0.84 18.62
C VAL A 10 20.25 0.16 19.52
N THR A 11 20.97 0.55 20.57
CA THR A 11 20.68 1.68 21.45
C THR A 11 20.29 2.92 20.64
N ALA A 12 19.06 3.41 20.85
CA ALA A 12 18.41 4.59 20.30
C ALA A 12 19.30 5.59 19.50
N LEU A 13 19.53 5.25 18.23
CA LEU A 13 19.84 6.17 17.14
C LEU A 13 18.58 6.15 16.29
N ALA A 14 17.95 7.30 16.02
CA ALA A 14 16.65 7.44 15.34
C ALA A 14 16.28 6.19 14.53
N VAL A 15 15.36 5.36 15.05
CA VAL A 15 14.88 4.18 14.32
C VAL A 15 14.48 4.71 12.96
N ALA A 16 15.23 4.33 11.94
CA ALA A 16 14.85 4.62 10.57
C ALA A 16 13.47 4.02 10.43
N PHE A 17 12.46 4.88 10.30
CA PHE A 17 11.10 4.45 10.10
C PHE A 17 11.04 3.91 8.67
N PHE A 18 11.19 2.60 8.54
CA PHE A 18 10.95 1.91 7.29
C PHE A 18 9.45 1.62 7.24
N PRO A 19 8.75 2.03 6.16
CA PRO A 19 7.34 1.73 6.04
C PRO A 19 7.15 0.22 6.04
N ALA A 20 6.16 -0.27 6.80
CA ALA A 20 5.72 -1.66 6.68
C ALA A 20 5.23 -1.89 5.25
N THR A 21 5.60 -3.01 4.62
CA THR A 21 5.12 -3.36 3.29
C THR A 21 4.70 -4.81 3.24
N ASP A 22 3.53 -5.04 2.66
CA ASP A 22 3.02 -6.39 2.38
C ASP A 22 2.64 -6.50 0.91
N TYR A 23 2.81 -7.70 0.37
CA TYR A 23 2.49 -8.05 -1.00
C TYR A 23 1.65 -9.32 -1.05
N ASN A 24 0.75 -9.40 -2.02
CA ASN A 24 0.01 -10.63 -2.29
C ASN A 24 0.83 -11.60 -3.17
N ALA A 25 0.27 -12.78 -3.47
CA ALA A 25 0.91 -13.80 -4.29
C ALA A 25 1.18 -13.37 -5.75
N ALA A 26 0.50 -12.33 -6.25
CA ALA A 26 0.75 -11.73 -7.55
C ALA A 26 1.80 -10.61 -7.52
N ASN A 27 2.48 -10.42 -6.38
CA ASN A 27 3.46 -9.36 -6.15
C ASN A 27 2.87 -7.94 -6.25
N GLN A 28 1.58 -7.79 -5.94
CA GLN A 28 0.93 -6.48 -5.81
C GLN A 28 1.02 -6.03 -4.35
N MET A 29 1.37 -4.76 -4.12
CA MET A 29 1.44 -4.18 -2.78
C MET A 29 0.04 -4.01 -2.19
N THR A 30 -0.17 -4.55 -1.00
CA THR A 30 -1.46 -4.49 -0.26
C THR A 30 -1.39 -3.62 0.99
N LEU A 31 -0.18 -3.32 1.47
CA LEU A 31 0.07 -2.44 2.60
C LEU A 31 1.32 -1.59 2.32
N PHE A 32 1.23 -0.29 2.61
CA PHE A 32 2.38 0.60 2.74
C PHE A 32 2.18 1.48 3.97
N ASP A 33 2.92 1.19 5.04
CA ASP A 33 2.78 1.82 6.35
C ASP A 33 1.34 1.69 6.91
N ASP A 34 0.62 2.80 7.07
CA ASP A 34 -0.77 2.84 7.53
C ASP A 34 -1.80 2.72 6.39
N ARG A 35 -1.33 2.54 5.15
CA ARG A 35 -2.17 2.55 3.94
C ARG A 35 -2.49 1.14 3.46
N VAL A 36 -3.75 0.74 3.54
CA VAL A 36 -4.26 -0.50 2.94
C VAL A 36 -4.68 -0.23 1.49
N MET A 37 -4.20 -1.07 0.58
CA MET A 37 -4.39 -0.89 -0.86
C MET A 37 -5.12 -2.09 -1.47
N ASN A 38 -6.10 -1.82 -2.33
CA ASN A 38 -6.74 -2.84 -3.16
C ASN A 38 -6.55 -2.48 -4.62
N SER A 39 -6.40 -3.50 -5.46
CA SER A 39 -6.24 -3.34 -6.89
C SER A 39 -7.25 -4.17 -7.67
N ASP A 40 -7.53 -3.75 -8.90
CA ASP A 40 -8.26 -4.55 -9.88
C ASP A 40 -7.35 -5.58 -10.57
N ASN A 41 -7.93 -6.36 -11.49
CA ASN A 41 -7.21 -7.40 -12.24
C ASN A 41 -6.17 -6.83 -13.23
N ASN A 42 -6.19 -5.53 -13.51
CA ASN A 42 -5.21 -4.83 -14.33
C ASN A 42 -4.11 -4.17 -13.47
N GLU A 43 -4.08 -4.49 -12.18
CA GLU A 43 -3.14 -3.98 -11.17
C GLU A 43 -3.29 -2.50 -10.85
N ASN A 44 -4.38 -1.84 -11.29
CA ASN A 44 -4.63 -0.49 -10.83
C ASN A 44 -5.21 -0.50 -9.44
N HIS A 45 -4.76 0.43 -8.59
CA HIS A 45 -5.41 0.62 -7.30
C HIS A 45 -6.85 1.10 -7.47
N THR A 46 -7.79 0.42 -6.81
CA THR A 46 -9.20 0.82 -6.75
C THR A 46 -9.51 1.58 -5.48
N THR A 47 -8.80 1.27 -4.39
CA THR A 47 -8.92 1.95 -3.10
C THR A 47 -7.58 2.06 -2.40
N ILE A 48 -7.38 3.19 -1.71
CA ILE A 48 -6.33 3.36 -0.69
C ILE A 48 -7.01 3.88 0.56
N THR A 49 -6.88 3.15 1.67
CA THR A 49 -7.43 3.54 2.98
C THR A 49 -6.30 3.82 3.95
N ASP A 50 -6.33 4.98 4.59
CA ASP A 50 -5.40 5.37 5.65
C ASP A 50 -6.17 5.95 6.85
N THR A 51 -5.44 6.54 7.80
CA THR A 51 -6.02 7.13 9.02
C THR A 51 -6.92 8.35 8.75
N CYS A 52 -6.81 8.99 7.59
CA CYS A 52 -7.61 10.14 7.17
C CYS A 52 -8.86 9.75 6.39
N GLY A 53 -8.93 8.53 5.82
CA GLY A 53 -10.10 8.03 5.13
C GLY A 53 -9.78 7.06 3.99
N THR A 54 -10.74 6.89 3.08
CA THR A 54 -10.60 6.00 1.90
C THR A 54 -10.66 6.82 0.63
N THR A 55 -9.58 6.86 -0.13
CA THR A 55 -9.57 7.36 -1.51
C THR A 55 -10.03 6.24 -2.45
N ILE A 56 -10.97 6.55 -3.34
CA ILE A 56 -11.51 5.63 -4.35
C ILE A 56 -11.06 6.10 -5.74
N TYR A 57 -10.53 5.20 -6.55
CA TYR A 57 -10.08 5.47 -7.92
C TYR A 57 -10.99 4.76 -8.93
N THR A 58 -11.42 5.49 -9.96
CA THR A 58 -12.23 4.95 -11.05
C THR A 58 -11.43 4.93 -12.35
N TRP A 59 -11.37 3.78 -13.00
CA TRP A 59 -10.66 3.55 -14.25
C TRP A 59 -11.65 3.32 -15.40
N ASP A 60 -11.35 3.84 -16.58
CA ASP A 60 -12.10 3.50 -17.78
C ASP A 60 -11.65 2.17 -18.39
N ALA A 61 -12.38 1.69 -19.40
CA ALA A 61 -12.07 0.43 -20.10
C ALA A 61 -10.69 0.40 -20.80
N ARG A 62 -9.99 1.54 -20.90
CA ARG A 62 -8.63 1.65 -21.45
C ARG A 62 -7.58 1.80 -20.36
N ASN A 63 -7.93 1.52 -19.10
CA ASN A 63 -7.01 1.59 -17.98
C ASN A 63 -6.55 3.03 -17.67
N ARG A 64 -7.39 4.03 -17.97
CA ARG A 64 -7.09 5.44 -17.71
C ARG A 64 -7.88 5.90 -16.50
N LEU A 65 -7.23 6.61 -15.59
CA LEU A 65 -7.89 7.19 -14.42
C LEU A 65 -8.89 8.26 -14.88
N ILE A 66 -10.15 8.14 -14.46
CA ILE A 66 -11.24 9.06 -14.81
C ILE A 66 -11.95 9.66 -13.60
N GLY A 67 -11.67 9.19 -12.39
CA GLY A 67 -12.29 9.72 -11.18
C GLY A 67 -11.49 9.41 -9.91
N ILE A 68 -11.53 10.35 -8.98
CA ILE A 68 -11.01 10.23 -7.61
C ILE A 68 -12.09 10.74 -6.67
N ASP A 69 -12.42 9.98 -5.64
CA ASP A 69 -13.42 10.35 -4.61
C ASP A 69 -12.93 9.93 -3.21
N GLY A 70 -13.63 10.35 -2.15
CA GLY A 70 -13.42 9.92 -0.77
C GLY A 70 -12.26 10.57 -0.03
N TYR A 71 -11.55 11.52 -0.66
CA TYR A 71 -10.62 12.41 0.03
C TYR A 71 -11.37 13.64 0.55
N THR A 72 -11.51 13.78 1.87
CA THR A 72 -12.09 14.96 2.54
C THR A 72 -11.04 15.73 3.32
#